data_AF-A0A7J2YSR3-F1
#
_entry.id   AF-A0A7J2YSR3-F1
#
_cell.length_a   1.000
_cell.length_b   1.000
_cell.length_c   1.000
_cell.angle_alpha   90.00
_cell.angle_beta   90.00
_cell.angle_gamma   90.00
#
_symmetry.space_group_name_H-M   'P 1'
#
loop_
_entity.id
_entity.type
_entity.pdbx_description
1 polymer ?
#
loop_
_entity_poly.entity_id
_entity_poly.type
_entity_poly.pdbx_seq_one_letter_code
_entity_poly.pdbx_strand_id
1 'polypeptide(L)' 'MVNLVDTWEVLEEYAGDKQGYYQVLSTDGTIEIRIAIGRLGFKKEFDNNADPLLTRILSFCKTRKYIRISETVRDELFFK' A
#
# COMPACT_ATOMS: atom_id res chain seq x y z
N MET A 1 7.53 5.49 -13.05
CA MET A 1 8.44 4.42 -12.59
C MET A 1 8.52 4.52 -11.09
N VAL A 2 7.88 3.58 -10.40
CA VAL A 2 7.85 3.50 -8.94
C VAL A 2 8.88 2.46 -8.50
N ASN A 3 9.73 2.81 -7.54
CA ASN A 3 10.67 1.87 -6.94
C ASN A 3 10.03 1.22 -5.72
N LEU A 4 10.03 -0.11 -5.68
CA LEU A 4 9.53 -0.84 -4.52
C LEU A 4 10.55 -0.80 -3.39
N VAL A 5 10.07 -0.55 -2.18
CA VAL A 5 10.85 -0.64 -0.94
C VAL A 5 10.40 -1.84 -0.12
N ASP A 6 11.35 -2.47 0.57
CA ASP A 6 11.10 -3.73 1.30
C ASP A 6 10.41 -3.51 2.66
N THR A 7 10.57 -2.32 3.26
CA THR A 7 10.05 -2.01 4.60
C THR A 7 9.04 -0.87 4.55
N TRP A 8 8.00 -0.99 5.37
CA TRP A 8 6.95 0.02 5.47
C TRP A 8 7.49 1.34 6.01
N GLU A 9 8.40 1.28 6.98
CA GLU A 9 8.99 2.43 7.66
C GLU A 9 9.64 3.40 6.67
N VAL A 10 10.34 2.88 5.65
CA VAL A 10 10.97 3.69 4.60
C VAL A 10 9.92 4.43 3.78
N LEU A 11 8.82 3.77 3.41
CA LEU A 11 7.76 4.41 2.64
C LEU A 11 7.00 5.45 3.48
N GLU A 12 6.75 5.15 4.75
CA GLU A 12 6.05 6.02 5.69
C GLU A 12 6.84 7.31 5.94
N GLU A 13 8.15 7.22 6.16
CA GLU A 13 9.04 8.37 6.30
C GLU A 13 9.12 9.18 4.99
N TYR A 14 9.24 8.49 3.86
CA TYR A 14 9.30 9.13 2.54
C TYR A 14 8.03 9.91 2.20
N ALA A 15 6.87 9.53 2.73
CA ALA A 15 5.59 10.07 2.33
C ALA A 15 5.52 11.60 2.45
N GLY A 16 5.98 12.18 3.56
CA GLY A 16 5.87 13.63 3.81
C GLY A 16 4.45 14.14 3.50
N ASP A 17 4.35 15.16 2.64
CA ASP A 17 3.08 15.73 2.17
C ASP A 17 2.61 15.20 0.80
N LYS A 18 3.25 14.14 0.30
CA LYS A 18 2.94 13.58 -1.02
C LYS A 18 1.58 12.91 -1.01
N GLN A 19 0.88 13.05 -2.13
CA GLN A 19 -0.29 12.24 -2.44
C GLN A 19 0.10 10.81 -2.77
N GLY A 20 -0.82 9.89 -2.52
CA GLY A 20 -0.63 8.48 -2.80
C GLY A 20 -1.96 7.78 -3.06
N TYR A 21 -1.86 6.56 -3.56
CA TYR A 21 -2.98 5.66 -3.72
C TYR A 21 -2.60 4.29 -3.22
N TYR A 22 -3.62 3.53 -2.83
CA TYR A 22 -3.45 2.19 -2.29
C TYR A 22 -4.53 1.25 -2.78
N GLN A 23 -4.23 -0.03 -2.76
CA GLN A 23 -5.14 -1.10 -3.11
C GLN A 23 -5.04 -2.21 -2.06
N VAL A 24 -6.19 -2.80 -1.75
CA VAL A 24 -6.30 -3.95 -0.84
C VAL A 24 -7.01 -5.04 -1.62
N LEU A 25 -6.30 -6.14 -1.86
CA LEU A 25 -6.84 -7.34 -2.49
C LEU A 25 -6.98 -8.42 -1.42
N SER A 26 -8.07 -9.18 -1.49
CA SER A 26 -8.31 -10.33 -0.62
C SER A 26 -8.50 -11.55 -1.51
N THR A 27 -7.69 -12.59 -1.31
CA THR A 27 -7.76 -13.83 -2.09
C THR A 27 -7.43 -15.00 -1.17
N ASP A 28 -8.36 -15.95 -1.07
CA ASP A 28 -8.20 -17.20 -0.32
C ASP A 28 -7.63 -17.03 1.11
N GLY A 29 -8.11 -16.01 1.83
CA GLY A 29 -7.70 -15.72 3.21
C GLY A 29 -6.44 -14.88 3.34
N THR A 30 -5.71 -14.65 2.25
CA THR A 30 -4.55 -13.76 2.20
C THR A 30 -4.99 -12.35 1.79
N ILE A 31 -4.44 -11.33 2.45
CA ILE A 31 -4.64 -9.92 2.12
C ILE A 31 -3.36 -9.37 1.53
N GLU A 32 -3.43 -8.87 0.31
CA GLU A 32 -2.34 -8.15 -0.31
C GLU A 32 -2.61 -6.65 -0.27
N ILE A 33 -1.64 -5.88 0.24
CA ILE A 33 -1.67 -4.42 0.21
C ILE A 33 -0.64 -3.90 -0.77
N ARG A 34 -1.06 -2.92 -1.58
CA ARG A 34 -0.20 -2.17 -2.49
C ARG A 34 -0.37 -0.70 -2.24
N ILE A 35 0.73 0.04 -2.22
CA ILE A 35 0.73 1.47 -1.93
C ILE A 35 1.75 2.12 -2.84
N ALA A 36 1.36 3.20 -3.50
CA ALA A 36 2.27 4.04 -4.27
C ALA A 36 2.19 5.48 -3.74
N ILE A 37 3.35 6.05 -3.42
CA ILE A 37 3.51 7.42 -2.94
C ILE A 37 4.64 8.06 -3.73
N GLY A 38 4.34 9.11 -4.49
CA GLY A 38 5.34 9.76 -5.35
C GLY A 38 6.05 8.76 -6.27
N ARG A 39 7.34 8.49 -6.00
CA ARG A 39 8.17 7.55 -6.79
C ARG A 39 8.47 6.24 -6.06
N LEU A 40 7.94 6.03 -4.87
CA LEU A 40 8.15 4.81 -4.10
C LEU A 40 6.87 4.02 -3.93
N GLY A 41 7.01 2.71 -3.82
CA GLY A 41 5.90 1.80 -3.65
C GLY A 41 6.22 0.75 -2.61
N PHE A 42 5.17 0.19 -2.02
CA PHE A 42 5.26 -0.90 -1.07
C PHE A 42 4.21 -1.93 -1.43
N LYS A 43 4.62 -3.20 -1.34
CA LYS A 43 3.75 -4.36 -1.57
C LYS A 43 4.00 -5.36 -0.45
N LYS A 44 2.93 -5.85 0.18
CA LYS A 44 3.03 -6.93 1.18
C LYS A 44 1.78 -7.77 1.24
N GLU A 45 1.96 -9.06 1.46
CA GLU A 45 0.91 -10.03 1.76
C GLU A 45 0.82 -10.29 3.27
N PHE A 46 -0.40 -10.51 3.74
CA PHE A 46 -0.74 -10.80 5.13
C PHE A 46 -1.68 -12.01 5.19
N ASP A 47 -1.36 -12.98 6.03
CA ASP A 47 -2.22 -14.16 6.24
C ASP A 47 -3.42 -13.88 7.15
N ASN A 48 -3.45 -12.71 7.79
CA ASN A 48 -4.44 -12.36 8.79
C ASN A 48 -4.88 -10.89 8.67
N ASN A 49 -6.20 -10.66 8.71
CA ASN A 49 -6.79 -9.33 8.71
C ASN A 49 -6.56 -8.53 9.99
N ALA A 50 -6.13 -9.19 11.08
CA ALA A 50 -5.81 -8.57 12.36
C ALA A 50 -4.31 -8.26 12.53
N ASP A 51 -3.51 -8.33 11.45
CA ASP A 51 -2.09 -7.99 11.51
C ASP A 51 -1.91 -6.51 11.95
N PRO A 52 -1.09 -6.24 12.99
CA PRO A 52 -0.86 -4.87 13.47
C PRO A 52 -0.25 -3.93 12.42
N LEU A 53 0.63 -4.44 11.55
CA LEU A 53 1.23 -3.66 10.48
C LEU A 53 0.20 -3.35 9.39
N LEU A 54 -0.65 -4.31 9.02
CA LEU A 54 -1.77 -4.05 8.10
C LEU A 54 -2.68 -2.94 8.65
N THR A 55 -3.01 -3.01 9.94
CA THR A 55 -3.84 -2.00 10.62
C THR A 55 -3.17 -0.61 10.60
N ARG A 56 -1.86 -0.55 10.91
CA ARG A 56 -1.06 0.69 10.87
C ARG A 56 -1.08 1.31 9.48
N ILE A 57 -0.82 0.50 8.45
CA ILE A 57 -0.80 0.92 7.05
C ILE A 57 -2.15 1.51 6.62
N LEU A 58 -3.25 0.80 6.88
CA LEU A 58 -4.58 1.25 6.48
C LEU A 58 -4.98 2.54 7.20
N SER A 59 -4.64 2.65 8.48
CA SER A 59 -4.87 3.87 9.27
C SER A 59 -4.08 5.05 8.71
N PHE A 60 -2.82 4.83 8.32
CA PHE A 60 -1.99 5.83 7.68
C PHE A 60 -2.60 6.33 6.36
N CYS A 61 -2.95 5.41 5.45
CA CYS A 61 -3.54 5.76 4.16
C CYS A 61 -4.86 6.54 4.33
N LYS A 62 -5.70 6.14 5.29
CA LYS A 62 -6.96 6.83 5.60
C LYS A 62 -6.71 8.24 6.15
N THR A 63 -5.78 8.39 7.08
CA THR A 63 -5.43 9.68 7.69
C THR A 63 -4.86 10.65 6.65
N ARG A 64 -4.03 10.14 5.74
CA ARG A 64 -3.44 10.89 4.63
C ARG A 64 -4.41 11.12 3.45
N LYS A 65 -5.64 10.60 3.52
CA LYS A 65 -6.66 10.69 2.46
C LYS A 65 -6.17 10.15 1.11
N TYR A 66 -5.35 9.10 1.14
CA TYR A 66 -4.91 8.44 -0.07
C TYR A 66 -6.08 7.81 -0.82
N ILE A 67 -5.97 7.78 -2.14
CA ILE A 67 -7.03 7.26 -3.00
C ILE A 67 -7.02 5.74 -2.92
N ARG A 68 -8.15 5.14 -2.57
CA ARG A 68 -8.32 3.69 -2.65
C ARG A 68 -8.68 3.28 -4.06
N ILE A 69 -7.90 2.41 -4.67
CA ILE A 69 -8.22 1.80 -5.96
C ILE A 69 -9.08 0.57 -5.71
N SER A 70 -10.30 0.58 -6.24
CA SER A 70 -11.31 -0.47 -6.04
C SER A 70 -11.25 -1.58 -7.10
N GLU A 71 -10.86 -1.24 -8.32
CA GLU A 71 -10.71 -2.21 -9.41
C GLU A 71 -9.45 -3.03 -9.22
N THR A 72 -9.49 -4.34 -9.50
CA THR A 72 -8.30 -5.19 -9.48
C THR A 72 -7.37 -4.78 -10.64
N VAL A 73 -6.19 -4.26 -10.30
CA VAL A 73 -5.18 -3.79 -11.26
C VAL A 73 -4.00 -4.75 -11.19
N ARG A 74 -3.32 -5.03 -12.31
CA ARG A 74 -2.08 -5.83 -12.29
C ARG A 74 -0.95 -5.01 -11.65
N ASP A 75 -0.06 -5.66 -10.90
CA ASP A 75 1.03 -5.02 -10.15
C ASP A 75 1.86 -4.05 -11.01
N GLU A 76 2.26 -4.50 -12.20
CA GLU A 76 3.05 -3.71 -13.14
C GLU A 76 2.36 -2.41 -13.57
N LEU A 77 1.02 -2.42 -13.62
CA LEU A 77 0.22 -1.25 -13.94
C LEU A 77 0.00 -0.37 -12.71
N PHE A 78 -0.08 -0.97 -11.52
CA PHE A 78 -0.21 -0.26 -10.26
C PHE A 78 1.07 0.53 -9.92
N PHE A 79 2.26 0.02 -10.24
CA PHE A 79 3.55 0.66 -9.92
C PHE A 79 4.22 1.35 -11.12
N LYS A 80 3.45 1.69 -12.16
CA LYS A 80 3.99 2.27 -13.39
C LYS A 80 4.57 3.68 -13.22
#